data_AF-A0A7S1URF5-F1
#
_entry.id   AF-A0A7S1URF5-F1
#
_cell.length_a   1.000
_cell.length_b   1.000
_cell.length_c   1.000
_cell.angle_alpha   90.00
_cell.angle_beta   90.00
_cell.angle_gamma   90.00
#
_symmetry.space_group_name_H-M   'P 1'
#
loop_
_entity.id
_entity.type
_entity.pdbx_description
1 polymer ?
#
loop_
_entity_poly.entity_id
_entity_poly.type
_entity_poly.pdbx_seq_one_letter_code
_entity_poly.pdbx_strand_id
1 'polypeptide(L)'
;WNKEFLMKHIGNAHYQSGLPMPGQLAESFISSRNAFSSIDTMHQIVYAKFDQVMFGLPTSTPAEEIFRHLTLDHGLPYAEGTHWHTKFGHLVTYGGGYYSYLYSKAFADDVWHQGGFHKQALTNSDAGTRLWKTVLAHGGAKDPQDMLTEFLGRPPQVVGSAMTGNTTAGTD
;
A
#
# COMPACT_ATOMS: atom_id res chain seq x y z
N TRP A 1 -7.70 1.26 9.80
CA TRP A 1 -8.47 0.00 9.91
C TRP A 1 -8.42 -0.60 11.31
N ASN A 2 -8.63 0.22 12.36
CA ASN A 2 -8.68 -0.22 13.75
C ASN A 2 -10.03 0.23 14.32
N LYS A 3 -10.81 -0.69 14.89
CA LYS A 3 -12.20 -0.44 15.31
C LYS A 3 -12.29 0.58 16.43
N GLU A 4 -11.47 0.41 17.45
CA GLU A 4 -11.46 1.31 18.61
C GLU A 4 -11.14 2.74 18.18
N PHE A 5 -10.08 2.92 17.38
CA PHE A 5 -9.70 4.23 16.87
C PHE A 5 -10.78 4.85 15.99
N LEU A 6 -11.34 4.07 15.05
CA LEU A 6 -12.41 4.50 14.16
C LEU A 6 -13.61 5.02 14.97
N MET A 7 -14.10 4.21 15.91
CA MET A 7 -15.28 4.58 16.71
C MET A 7 -15.01 5.75 17.64
N LYS A 8 -13.82 5.85 18.22
CA LYS A 8 -13.47 6.88 19.21
C LYS A 8 -13.17 8.25 18.59
N HIS A 9 -12.54 8.28 17.43
CA HIS A 9 -11.97 9.53 16.88
C HIS A 9 -12.61 10.02 15.58
N ILE A 10 -13.25 9.14 14.80
CA ILE A 10 -13.81 9.49 13.48
C ILE A 10 -15.32 9.29 13.46
N GLY A 11 -15.78 8.10 13.88
CA GLY A 11 -17.18 7.72 13.95
C GLY A 11 -17.83 8.04 15.29
N ASN A 12 -17.33 9.00 16.06
CA ASN A 12 -17.84 9.29 17.40
C ASN A 12 -19.08 10.19 17.41
N ALA A 13 -19.34 10.94 16.34
CA ALA A 13 -20.52 11.80 16.22
C ALA A 13 -20.94 11.98 14.75
N HIS A 14 -22.18 11.62 14.45
CA HIS A 14 -22.81 11.92 13.17
C HIS A 14 -23.12 13.43 13.06
N TYR A 15 -22.89 14.03 11.89
CA TYR A 15 -22.92 15.48 11.71
C TYR A 15 -24.27 16.16 12.05
N GLN A 16 -25.39 15.44 11.99
CA GLN A 16 -26.72 15.96 12.37
C GLN A 16 -27.16 15.48 13.76
N SER A 17 -27.31 14.17 13.93
CA SER A 17 -27.83 13.56 15.15
C SER A 17 -26.86 13.57 16.33
N GLY A 18 -25.55 13.79 16.11
CA GLY A 18 -24.51 13.69 17.14
C GLY A 18 -24.26 12.27 17.66
N LEU A 19 -25.01 11.27 17.19
CA LEU A 19 -24.89 9.88 17.65
C LEU A 19 -23.62 9.22 17.09
N PRO A 20 -22.97 8.33 17.85
CA PRO A 20 -21.82 7.57 17.36
C PRO A 20 -22.23 6.57 16.27
N MET A 21 -21.26 6.19 15.45
CA MET A 21 -21.36 5.13 14.45
C MET A 21 -21.80 3.82 15.13
N PRO A 22 -22.81 3.12 14.58
CA PRO A 22 -23.19 1.80 15.07
C PRO A 22 -22.04 0.80 15.00
N GLY A 23 -21.86 -0.02 16.05
CA GLY A 23 -20.74 -0.97 16.12
C GLY A 23 -20.70 -1.98 14.96
N GLN A 24 -21.87 -2.46 14.52
CA GLN A 24 -22.00 -3.37 13.38
C GLN A 24 -21.54 -2.72 12.05
N LEU A 25 -21.79 -1.42 11.89
CA LEU A 25 -21.32 -0.68 10.71
C LEU A 25 -19.79 -0.55 10.74
N ALA A 26 -19.20 -0.29 11.91
CA ALA A 26 -17.75 -0.24 12.07
C ALA A 26 -17.08 -1.60 11.77
N GLU A 27 -17.68 -2.70 12.22
CA GLU A 27 -17.21 -4.05 11.91
C GLU A 27 -17.31 -4.36 10.41
N SER A 28 -18.46 -4.08 9.80
CA SER A 28 -18.67 -4.28 8.37
C SER A 28 -17.66 -3.49 7.55
N PHE A 29 -17.45 -2.22 7.88
CA PHE A 29 -16.46 -1.37 7.25
C PHE A 29 -15.05 -1.93 7.38
N ILE A 30 -14.63 -2.38 8.57
CA ILE A 30 -13.28 -2.93 8.75
C ILE A 30 -13.10 -4.25 7.99
N SER A 31 -14.12 -5.10 7.99
CA SER A 31 -14.09 -6.38 7.27
C SER A 31 -13.98 -6.18 5.76
N SER A 32 -14.52 -5.08 5.22
CA SER A 32 -14.45 -4.79 3.78
C SER A 32 -13.07 -4.29 3.32
N ARG A 33 -12.12 -4.04 4.24
CA ARG A 33 -10.77 -3.53 3.91
C ARG A 33 -10.10 -4.27 2.76
N ASN A 34 -10.21 -5.60 2.77
CA ASN A 34 -9.48 -6.47 1.85
C ASN A 34 -10.32 -6.88 0.64
N ALA A 35 -11.56 -6.40 0.52
CA ALA A 35 -12.39 -6.64 -0.65
C ALA A 35 -11.66 -6.17 -1.91
N PHE A 36 -11.56 -7.04 -2.91
CA PHE A 36 -10.88 -6.80 -4.20
C PHE A 36 -9.38 -6.47 -4.15
N SER A 37 -8.75 -6.52 -2.98
CA SER A 37 -7.34 -6.13 -2.78
C SER A 37 -6.35 -6.90 -3.68
N SER A 38 -6.67 -8.14 -4.05
CA SER A 38 -5.85 -8.94 -4.98
C SER A 38 -5.92 -8.40 -6.41
N ILE A 39 -7.10 -7.98 -6.88
CA ILE A 39 -7.28 -7.40 -8.22
C ILE A 39 -6.60 -6.03 -8.29
N ASP A 40 -6.76 -5.20 -7.26
CA ASP A 40 -6.08 -3.90 -7.16
C ASP A 40 -4.55 -4.06 -7.18
N THR A 41 -4.03 -5.02 -6.40
CA THR A 41 -2.60 -5.36 -6.39
C THR A 41 -2.15 -5.83 -7.78
N MET A 42 -2.96 -6.62 -8.48
CA MET A 42 -2.63 -7.09 -9.82
C MET A 42 -2.56 -5.93 -10.83
N HIS A 43 -3.48 -4.96 -10.76
CA HIS A 43 -3.39 -3.73 -11.57
C HIS A 43 -2.07 -2.98 -11.31
N GLN A 44 -1.68 -2.81 -10.04
CA GLN A 44 -0.42 -2.17 -9.67
C GLN A 44 0.80 -2.93 -10.23
N ILE A 45 0.76 -4.27 -10.23
CA ILE A 45 1.81 -5.12 -10.83
C ILE A 45 1.90 -4.89 -12.33
N VAL A 46 0.76 -4.86 -13.04
CA VAL A 46 0.73 -4.59 -14.49
C VAL A 46 1.30 -3.21 -14.79
N TYR A 47 0.92 -2.19 -14.02
CA TYR A 47 1.44 -0.83 -14.20
C TYR A 47 2.94 -0.73 -13.92
N ALA A 48 3.43 -1.39 -12.87
CA ALA A 48 4.84 -1.45 -12.56
C ALA A 48 5.63 -2.17 -13.67
N LYS A 49 5.14 -3.32 -14.15
CA LYS A 49 5.78 -4.05 -15.26
C LYS A 49 5.79 -3.23 -16.55
N PHE A 50 4.68 -2.58 -16.88
CA PHE A 50 4.59 -1.73 -18.05
C PHE A 50 5.58 -0.56 -17.97
N ASP A 51 5.63 0.13 -16.83
CA ASP A 51 6.60 1.19 -16.55
C ASP A 51 8.06 0.71 -16.70
N GLN A 52 8.40 -0.46 -16.14
CA GLN A 52 9.74 -1.04 -16.31
C GLN A 52 10.09 -1.39 -17.77
N VAL A 53 9.12 -1.85 -18.57
CA VAL A 53 9.37 -2.10 -19.99
C VAL A 53 9.57 -0.80 -20.76
N MET A 54 8.77 0.23 -20.48
CA MET A 54 8.86 1.52 -21.18
C MET A 54 10.15 2.29 -20.87
N PHE A 55 10.70 2.15 -19.66
CA PHE A 55 11.93 2.84 -19.21
C PHE A 55 13.15 1.91 -19.10
N GLY A 56 13.00 0.65 -19.52
CA GLY A 56 14.06 -0.35 -19.52
C GLY A 56 14.85 -0.37 -20.82
N LEU A 57 15.07 -1.58 -21.35
CA LEU A 57 15.76 -1.76 -22.62
C LEU A 57 14.89 -1.27 -23.80
N PRO A 58 15.48 -0.65 -24.84
CA PRO A 58 14.73 -0.25 -26.02
C PRO A 58 13.98 -1.41 -26.65
N THR A 59 12.75 -1.16 -27.07
CA THR A 59 11.89 -2.11 -27.77
C THR A 59 11.22 -1.44 -28.96
N SER A 60 10.97 -2.21 -30.03
CA SER A 60 10.16 -1.78 -31.17
C SER A 60 8.68 -2.14 -31.03
N THR A 61 8.31 -2.92 -30.00
CA THR A 61 6.92 -3.30 -29.75
C THR A 61 6.10 -2.05 -29.38
N PRO A 62 4.94 -1.82 -30.01
CA PRO A 62 4.06 -0.71 -29.64
C PRO A 62 3.64 -0.77 -28.16
N ALA A 63 3.63 0.38 -27.49
CA ALA A 63 3.25 0.49 -26.07
C ALA A 63 1.86 -0.09 -25.78
N GLU A 64 0.91 0.07 -26.70
CA GLU A 64 -0.41 -0.53 -26.59
C GLU A 64 -0.37 -2.06 -26.52
N GLU A 65 0.42 -2.69 -27.38
CA GLU A 65 0.54 -4.14 -27.43
C GLU A 65 1.18 -4.68 -26.14
N ILE A 66 2.21 -4.00 -25.65
CA ILE A 66 2.86 -4.32 -24.37
C ILE A 66 1.83 -4.24 -23.23
N PHE A 67 1.09 -3.13 -23.14
CA PHE A 67 0.11 -2.93 -22.07
C PHE A 67 -1.05 -3.93 -22.15
N ARG A 68 -1.57 -4.18 -23.35
CA ARG A 68 -2.62 -5.18 -23.60
C ARG A 68 -2.17 -6.57 -23.17
N HIS A 69 -0.98 -6.99 -23.61
CA HIS A 69 -0.42 -8.30 -23.29
C HIS A 69 -0.21 -8.46 -21.78
N LEU A 70 0.44 -7.49 -21.13
CA LEU A 70 0.63 -7.52 -19.68
C LEU A 70 -0.71 -7.58 -18.92
N THR A 71 -1.73 -6.85 -19.36
CA THR A 71 -3.05 -6.85 -18.72
C THR A 71 -3.69 -8.24 -18.79
N LEU A 72 -3.75 -8.84 -19.98
CA LEU A 72 -4.37 -10.14 -20.21
C LEU A 72 -3.60 -11.28 -19.52
N ASP A 73 -2.27 -11.26 -19.58
CA ASP A 73 -1.41 -12.27 -18.95
C ASP A 73 -1.56 -12.33 -17.43
N HIS A 74 -1.95 -11.21 -16.81
CA HIS A 74 -2.19 -11.13 -15.38
C HIS A 74 -3.67 -11.32 -15.01
N GLY A 75 -4.49 -11.82 -15.94
CA GLY A 75 -5.89 -12.17 -15.71
C GLY A 75 -6.82 -10.97 -15.55
N LEU A 76 -6.40 -9.77 -15.97
CA LEU A 76 -7.21 -8.57 -15.93
C LEU A 76 -7.94 -8.36 -17.26
N PRO A 77 -9.17 -7.82 -17.25
CA PRO A 77 -9.89 -7.52 -18.47
C PRO A 77 -9.23 -6.34 -19.20
N TYR A 78 -9.14 -6.45 -20.54
CA TYR A 78 -8.70 -5.37 -21.41
C TYR A 78 -9.86 -4.93 -22.32
N ALA A 79 -10.09 -3.63 -22.44
CA ALA A 79 -11.08 -3.07 -23.34
C ALA A 79 -10.44 -2.78 -24.71
N GLU A 80 -10.84 -3.54 -25.72
CA GLU A 80 -10.34 -3.38 -27.09
C GLU A 80 -10.69 -2.01 -27.69
N GLY A 81 -9.83 -1.52 -28.59
CA GLY A 81 -9.97 -0.20 -29.20
C GLY A 81 -9.70 0.98 -28.25
N THR A 82 -9.08 0.72 -27.10
CA THR A 82 -8.68 1.76 -26.14
C THR A 82 -7.16 1.88 -26.07
N HIS A 83 -6.68 3.07 -25.68
CA HIS A 83 -5.26 3.32 -25.45
C HIS A 83 -5.04 3.77 -24.00
N TRP A 84 -5.47 2.96 -23.01
CA TRP A 84 -5.44 3.36 -21.60
C TRP A 84 -4.06 3.85 -21.13
N HIS A 85 -2.98 3.22 -21.59
CA HIS A 85 -1.60 3.58 -21.27
C HIS A 85 -1.25 5.05 -21.60
N THR A 86 -1.93 5.68 -22.56
CA THR A 86 -1.72 7.11 -22.89
C THR A 86 -2.22 8.06 -21.78
N LYS A 87 -3.13 7.59 -20.92
CA LYS A 87 -3.61 8.33 -19.74
C LYS A 87 -2.77 8.05 -18.50
N PHE A 88 -1.76 7.19 -18.60
CA PHE A 88 -0.94 6.82 -17.46
C PHE A 88 0.10 7.91 -17.19
N GLY A 89 -0.34 8.99 -16.53
CA GLY A 89 0.49 10.18 -16.29
C GLY A 89 1.78 9.94 -15.51
N HIS A 90 1.83 8.86 -14.70
CA HIS A 90 3.05 8.49 -13.95
C HIS A 90 4.24 8.20 -14.85
N LEU A 91 4.05 7.83 -16.12
CA LEU A 91 5.17 7.66 -17.04
C LEU A 91 5.97 8.96 -17.23
N VAL A 92 5.35 10.14 -17.07
CA VAL A 92 6.03 11.43 -17.30
C VAL A 92 6.86 11.86 -16.10
N THR A 93 6.32 11.74 -14.89
CA THR A 93 6.94 12.28 -13.67
C THR A 93 7.60 11.23 -12.79
N TYR A 94 7.27 9.95 -12.99
CA TYR A 94 7.70 8.80 -12.18
C TYR A 94 8.27 7.65 -13.02
N GLY A 95 8.59 7.91 -14.29
CA GLY A 95 9.04 6.89 -15.24
C GLY A 95 10.17 6.02 -14.70
N GLY A 96 10.00 4.69 -14.78
CA GLY A 96 10.92 3.69 -14.25
C GLY A 96 10.83 3.48 -12.74
N GLY A 97 9.97 4.21 -12.04
CA GLY A 97 9.81 4.19 -10.59
C GLY A 97 8.47 3.65 -10.08
N TYR A 98 7.53 3.24 -10.93
CA TYR A 98 6.16 2.93 -10.49
C TYR A 98 6.09 1.72 -9.53
N TYR A 99 7.01 0.77 -9.64
CA TYR A 99 7.11 -0.36 -8.71
C TYR A 99 7.29 0.07 -7.23
N SER A 100 7.77 1.29 -7.00
CA SER A 100 7.97 1.84 -5.66
C SER A 100 6.69 1.91 -4.82
N TYR A 101 5.49 1.97 -5.43
CA TYR A 101 4.22 1.90 -4.69
C TYR A 101 4.05 0.55 -3.99
N LEU A 102 4.31 -0.56 -4.69
CA LEU A 102 4.23 -1.90 -4.11
C LEU A 102 5.36 -2.14 -3.11
N TYR A 103 6.56 -1.67 -3.44
CA TYR A 103 7.74 -1.79 -2.60
C TYR A 103 7.57 -1.05 -1.25
N SER A 104 7.15 0.21 -1.31
CA SER A 104 6.88 1.02 -0.10
C SER A 104 5.73 0.46 0.73
N LYS A 105 4.67 -0.07 0.10
CA LYS A 105 3.56 -0.73 0.82
C LYS A 105 4.04 -1.95 1.61
N ALA A 106 4.95 -2.75 1.06
CA ALA A 106 5.49 -3.91 1.77
C ALA A 106 6.30 -3.52 3.01
N PHE A 107 7.13 -2.48 2.93
CA PHE A 107 7.88 -2.01 4.10
C PHE A 107 7.02 -1.27 5.12
N ALA A 108 6.01 -0.53 4.66
CA ALA A 108 5.03 0.07 5.56
C ALA A 108 4.31 -0.99 6.39
N ASP A 109 4.06 -2.18 5.82
CA ASP A 109 3.49 -3.32 6.53
C ASP A 109 4.43 -3.88 7.60
N ASP A 110 5.73 -4.01 7.29
CA ASP A 110 6.74 -4.46 8.26
C ASP A 110 6.86 -3.45 9.42
N VAL A 111 6.95 -2.16 9.10
CA VAL A 111 6.94 -1.05 10.07
C VAL A 111 5.67 -1.07 10.94
N TRP A 112 4.50 -1.32 10.36
CA TRP A 112 3.24 -1.36 11.09
C TRP A 112 3.19 -2.51 12.10
N HIS A 113 3.57 -3.71 11.68
CA HIS A 113 3.48 -4.91 12.51
C HIS A 113 4.60 -5.01 13.55
N GLN A 114 5.82 -4.59 13.20
CA GLN A 114 6.99 -4.71 14.07
C GLN A 114 7.28 -3.43 14.86
N GLY A 115 6.82 -2.28 14.38
CA GLY A 115 7.05 -0.98 15.00
C GLY A 115 6.24 -0.72 16.28
N GLY A 116 5.42 -1.69 16.71
CA GLY A 116 4.60 -1.60 17.93
C GLY A 116 3.20 -1.00 17.72
N PHE A 117 2.89 -0.50 16.52
CA PHE A 117 1.61 0.15 16.22
C PHE A 117 0.42 -0.82 16.17
N HIS A 118 0.66 -2.04 15.69
CA HIS A 118 -0.38 -3.08 15.66
C HIS A 118 -0.78 -3.56 17.07
N LYS A 119 0.17 -3.64 18.01
CA LYS A 119 -0.03 -4.26 19.33
C LYS A 119 -0.33 -3.26 20.47
N GLN A 120 0.18 -2.02 20.40
CA GLN A 120 0.20 -1.09 21.55
C GLN A 120 -0.76 0.11 21.42
N ALA A 121 -1.81 -0.04 20.63
CA ALA A 121 -2.74 1.03 20.22
C ALA A 121 -2.08 2.12 19.35
N LEU A 122 -2.86 2.63 18.39
CA LEU A 122 -2.47 3.71 17.46
C LEU A 122 -1.97 4.99 18.15
N THR A 123 -2.23 5.14 19.45
CA THR A 123 -1.93 6.32 20.26
C THR A 123 -0.67 6.17 21.12
N ASN A 124 0.15 5.14 20.91
CA ASN A 124 1.40 4.97 21.64
C ASN A 124 2.43 6.07 21.27
N SER A 125 2.69 6.97 22.21
CA SER A 125 3.63 8.09 22.04
C SER A 125 5.07 7.64 21.84
N ASP A 126 5.49 6.55 22.48
CA ASP A 126 6.87 6.06 22.41
C ASP A 126 7.16 5.44 21.04
N ALA A 127 6.21 4.67 20.51
CA ALA A 127 6.28 4.14 19.15
C ALA A 127 6.31 5.26 18.10
N GLY A 128 5.45 6.28 18.27
CA GLY A 128 5.46 7.47 17.43
C GLY A 128 6.77 8.26 17.50
N THR A 129 7.30 8.46 18.72
CA THR A 129 8.57 9.17 18.93
C THR A 129 9.74 8.43 18.29
N ARG A 130 9.77 7.10 18.41
CA ARG A 130 10.79 6.27 17.76
C ARG A 130 10.72 6.43 16.25
N LEU A 131 9.54 6.27 15.64
CA LEU A 131 9.36 6.43 14.18
C LEU A 131 9.78 7.82 13.70
N TRP A 132 9.42 8.87 14.46
CA TRP A 132 9.82 10.23 14.12
C TRP A 132 11.34 10.41 14.17
N LYS A 133 12.00 9.99 15.25
CA LYS A 133 13.45 10.17 15.43
C LYS A 133 14.28 9.39 14.43
N THR A 134 13.90 8.14 14.13
CA THR A 134 14.75 7.24 13.33
C THR A 134 14.44 7.28 11.84
N VAL A 135 13.23 7.70 11.44
CA VAL A 135 12.79 7.72 10.04
C VAL A 135 12.42 9.13 9.58
N LEU A 136 11.43 9.77 10.20
CA LEU A 136 10.83 10.99 9.64
C LEU A 136 11.75 12.23 9.74
N ALA A 137 12.51 12.36 10.82
CA ALA A 137 13.31 13.54 11.12
C ALA A 137 14.48 13.77 10.15
N HIS A 138 14.89 12.73 9.41
CA HIS A 138 16.05 12.81 8.52
C HIS A 138 15.70 13.30 7.11
N GLY A 139 14.44 13.19 6.68
CA GLY A 139 14.06 13.44 5.28
C GLY A 139 14.91 12.60 4.32
N GLY A 140 15.50 13.24 3.30
CA GLY A 140 16.41 12.59 2.35
C GLY A 140 17.89 12.59 2.77
N ALA A 141 18.23 13.04 3.98
CA ALA A 141 19.62 13.18 4.41
C ALA A 141 20.28 11.88 4.92
N LYS A 142 19.49 10.81 5.09
CA LYS A 142 19.96 9.50 5.55
C LYS A 142 19.43 8.41 4.62
N ASP A 143 20.21 7.34 4.47
CA ASP A 143 19.81 6.23 3.62
C ASP A 143 18.53 5.55 4.15
N PRO A 144 17.51 5.30 3.29
CA PRO A 144 16.27 4.66 3.71
C PRO A 144 16.45 3.28 4.34
N GLN A 145 17.41 2.48 3.86
CA GLN A 145 17.69 1.16 4.38
C GLN A 145 18.25 1.24 5.80
N ASP A 146 19.14 2.21 6.06
CA ASP A 146 19.69 2.47 7.39
C ASP A 146 18.60 2.95 8.36
N MET A 147 17.74 3.88 7.91
CA MET A 147 16.61 4.36 8.71
C MET A 147 15.66 3.23 9.11
N LEU A 148 15.30 2.36 8.16
CA LEU A 148 14.42 1.22 8.42
C LEU A 148 15.09 0.17 9.30
N THR A 149 16.38 -0.10 9.09
CA THR A 149 17.13 -1.07 9.89
C THR A 149 17.24 -0.62 11.34
N GLU A 150 17.54 0.66 11.58
CA GLU A 150 17.57 1.24 12.92
C GLU A 150 16.20 1.20 13.60
N PHE A 151 15.13 1.54 12.87
CA PHE A 151 13.77 1.52 13.42
C PHE A 151 13.30 0.10 13.79
N LEU A 152 13.57 -0.87 12.92
CA LEU A 152 13.11 -2.26 13.08
C LEU A 152 14.04 -3.11 13.97
N GLY A 153 15.27 -2.64 14.21
CA GLY A 153 16.32 -3.42 14.90
C GLY A 153 16.88 -4.59 14.08
N ARG A 154 16.51 -4.67 12.80
CA ARG A 154 16.93 -5.67 11.81
C ARG A 154 16.72 -5.13 10.40
N PRO A 155 17.35 -5.71 9.36
CA PRO A 155 17.03 -5.34 8.00
C PRO A 155 15.52 -5.46 7.70
N PRO A 156 14.91 -4.50 7.00
CA PRO A 156 13.51 -4.58 6.59
C PRO A 156 13.29 -5.78 5.67
N GLN A 157 12.14 -6.43 5.83
CA GLN A 157 11.74 -7.58 5.03
C GLN A 157 10.49 -7.26 4.23
N VAL A 158 10.43 -7.78 2.99
CA VAL A 158 9.21 -7.74 2.19
C VAL A 158 8.27 -8.82 2.72
N VAL A 159 7.40 -8.45 3.66
CA VAL A 159 6.41 -9.38 4.22
C VAL A 159 5.15 -9.32 3.36
N GLY A 160 4.73 -10.46 2.80
CA GLY A 160 3.62 -10.55 1.85
C GLY A 160 2.22 -10.30 2.40
N SER A 161 2.06 -9.97 3.70
CA SER A 161 0.75 -9.85 4.35
C SER A 161 -0.07 -8.68 3.79
N ALA A 162 0.56 -7.54 3.52
CA ALA A 162 -0.08 -6.39 2.86
C ALA A 162 -0.45 -6.58 1.38
N MET A 163 0.14 -7.59 0.72
CA MET A 163 -0.08 -7.88 -0.71
C MET A 163 -1.16 -8.96 -0.92
N THR A 164 -1.44 -9.77 0.11
CA THR A 164 -2.37 -10.91 0.02
C THR A 164 -3.61 -10.75 0.89
N GLY A 165 -3.76 -9.64 1.61
CA GLY A 165 -4.92 -9.40 2.47
C GLY A 165 -5.04 -10.41 3.61
N ASN A 166 -3.96 -11.14 3.92
CA ASN A 166 -4.02 -12.22 4.88
C ASN A 166 -3.97 -11.64 6.30
N THR A 167 -5.16 -11.47 6.88
CA THR A 167 -5.33 -11.43 8.33
C THR A 167 -4.76 -12.73 8.88
N THR A 168 -3.67 -12.65 9.64
CA THR A 168 -3.43 -13.64 10.69
C THR A 168 -4.57 -13.50 11.69
N ALA A 169 -5.69 -14.17 11.38
CA ALA A 169 -6.55 -14.70 12.40
C ALA A 169 -5.64 -15.54 13.30
N GLY A 170 -5.63 -15.23 14.59
CA GLY A 170 -4.85 -15.96 15.57
C GLY A 170 -5.12 -17.46 15.41
N THR A 171 -4.04 -18.20 15.22
CA THR A 171 -3.99 -19.61 15.58
C THR A 171 -3.09 -19.67 16.80
N ASP A 172 -3.77 -19.92 17.92
CA ASP A 172 -3.32 -20.30 19.27
C ASP A 172 -2.62 -19.25 20.15
#